data_AF-A0A0M0K828-F1
#
_entry.id   AF-A0A0M0K828-F1
#
_cell.length_a   1.000
_cell.length_b   1.000
_cell.length_c   1.000
_cell.angle_alpha   90.00
_cell.angle_beta   90.00
_cell.angle_gamma   90.00
#
_symmetry.space_group_name_H-M   'P 1'
#
loop_
_entity.id
_entity.type
_entity.pdbx_description
1 polymer ?
#
loop_
_entity_poly.entity_id
_entity_poly.type
_entity_poly.pdbx_seq_one_letter_code
_entity_poly.pdbx_strand_id
1 'polypeptide(L)'
;MFATPEEAALCHARHIGAERAAAWAAEARGRGQQPLTADEVRAAAVAEGLELVPSSSNKTGFRGVFNTRGKYFSSISENGKVRHFPCCATPEEAALCLARYIGPERAAAEAVEARVAAPQPLSADEARATAAAEGLELVPSSGNVTGFKGVYKGKRKYGVMIRENGKEHHLGRFATPEEAALCYARYIGPERAAAWAAEARVAAPQPLTADEARAAAAAEGLELVPSRRSRSRRTRPGRPRRPRGSSSCRRRAMRRVSGA
;
A
#
# COMPACT_ATOMS: atom_id res chain seq x y z
N MET A 1 -3.00 -29.32 51.78
CA MET A 1 -3.54 -29.18 50.41
C MET A 1 -4.72 -28.24 50.53
N PHE A 2 -4.65 -27.03 49.97
CA PHE A 2 -5.71 -26.03 50.12
C PHE A 2 -6.92 -26.40 49.26
N ALA A 3 -8.13 -26.13 49.74
CA ALA A 3 -9.37 -26.54 49.07
C ALA A 3 -9.70 -25.62 47.88
N THR A 4 -9.18 -24.40 47.89
CA THR A 4 -9.37 -23.40 46.84
C THR A 4 -8.08 -22.61 46.58
N PRO A 5 -7.87 -22.11 45.35
CA PRO A 5 -6.73 -21.24 45.05
C PRO A 5 -6.75 -19.92 45.86
N GLU A 6 -7.93 -19.45 46.26
CA GLU A 6 -8.12 -18.27 47.10
C GLU A 6 -7.60 -18.48 48.53
N GLU A 7 -7.82 -19.67 49.13
CA GLU A 7 -7.26 -20.02 50.44
C GLU A 7 -5.73 -20.10 50.42
N ALA A 8 -5.16 -20.64 49.35
CA ALA A 8 -3.70 -20.69 49.18
C ALA A 8 -3.12 -19.26 49.06
N ALA A 9 -3.78 -18.38 48.31
CA ALA A 9 -3.39 -16.99 48.15
C ALA A 9 -3.49 -16.21 49.48
N LEU A 10 -4.54 -16.44 50.26
CA LEU A 10 -4.71 -15.81 51.58
C LEU A 10 -3.63 -16.26 52.58
N CYS A 11 -3.29 -17.56 52.59
CA CYS A 11 -2.26 -18.11 53.46
C CYS A 11 -0.86 -17.56 53.10
N HIS A 12 -0.58 -17.43 51.81
CA HIS A 12 0.65 -16.84 51.29
C HIS A 12 0.74 -15.33 51.61
N ALA A 13 -0.35 -14.57 51.43
CA ALA A 13 -0.41 -13.15 51.78
C ALA A 13 -0.18 -12.89 53.28
N ARG A 14 -0.69 -13.78 54.16
CA ARG A 14 -0.43 -13.74 55.60
C ARG A 14 1.03 -14.06 55.95
N HIS A 15 1.66 -15.00 55.23
CA HIS A 15 3.03 -15.42 55.49
C HIS A 15 4.08 -14.35 55.13
N ILE A 16 3.85 -13.58 54.07
CA ILE A 16 4.81 -12.57 53.58
C ILE A 16 4.56 -11.19 54.22
N GLY A 17 3.42 -11.00 54.88
CA GLY A 17 2.99 -9.74 55.49
C GLY A 17 2.29 -8.82 54.48
N ALA A 18 1.27 -8.09 54.96
CA ALA A 18 0.38 -7.27 54.13
C ALA A 18 1.11 -6.27 53.22
N GLU A 19 2.22 -5.69 53.69
CA GLU A 19 3.00 -4.73 52.91
C GLU A 19 3.76 -5.37 51.74
N ARG A 20 4.35 -6.55 51.93
CA ARG A 20 5.05 -7.26 50.84
C ARG A 20 4.07 -7.92 49.88
N ALA A 21 2.91 -8.37 50.37
CA ALA A 21 1.82 -8.84 49.51
C ALA A 21 1.23 -7.70 48.67
N ALA A 22 1.08 -6.50 49.24
CA ALA A 22 0.67 -5.30 48.51
C ALA A 22 1.75 -4.82 47.53
N ALA A 23 3.03 -4.86 47.92
CA ALA A 23 4.16 -4.53 47.05
C ALA A 23 4.27 -5.50 45.87
N TRP A 24 4.14 -6.81 46.10
CA TRP A 24 4.09 -7.81 45.02
C TRP A 24 2.85 -7.61 44.16
N ALA A 25 1.66 -7.37 44.75
CA ALA A 25 0.47 -7.08 43.96
C ALA A 25 0.56 -5.75 43.18
N ALA A 26 1.33 -4.77 43.66
CA ALA A 26 1.65 -3.54 42.94
C ALA A 26 2.69 -3.76 41.85
N GLU A 27 3.69 -4.61 42.08
CA GLU A 27 4.70 -5.01 41.10
C GLU A 27 4.08 -5.88 39.98
N ALA A 28 3.12 -6.74 40.32
CA ALA A 28 2.32 -7.52 39.37
C ALA A 28 1.39 -6.62 38.54
N ARG A 29 0.86 -5.54 39.14
CA ARG A 29 0.15 -4.47 38.41
C ARG A 29 1.10 -3.61 37.57
N GLY A 30 2.35 -3.42 38.01
CA GLY A 30 3.41 -2.74 37.27
C GLY A 30 3.93 -3.54 36.06
N ARG A 31 3.81 -4.88 36.08
CA ARG A 31 3.97 -5.75 34.90
C ARG A 31 2.79 -5.71 33.93
N GLY A 32 1.76 -4.93 34.25
CA GLY A 32 0.63 -4.59 33.40
C GLY A 32 0.67 -3.12 32.98
N GLN A 33 1.85 -2.56 32.69
CA GLN A 33 1.90 -1.38 31.83
C GLN A 33 1.11 -1.75 30.57
N GLN A 34 -0.05 -1.13 30.40
CA GLN A 34 -0.79 -1.29 29.16
C GLN A 34 0.19 -1.01 28.03
N PRO A 35 0.23 -1.85 26.98
CA PRO A 35 1.10 -1.60 25.86
C PRO A 35 0.82 -0.18 25.39
N LEU A 36 1.87 0.67 25.38
CA LEU A 36 1.77 2.03 24.92
C LEU A 36 1.18 1.97 23.52
N THR A 37 0.10 2.71 23.35
CA THR A 37 -0.52 2.84 22.04
C THR A 37 0.50 3.49 21.10
N ALA A 38 0.38 3.22 19.80
CA ALA A 38 1.31 3.78 18.82
C ALA A 38 1.36 5.32 18.86
N ASP A 39 0.27 5.98 19.24
CA ASP A 39 0.20 7.42 19.45
C ASP A 39 1.00 7.90 20.67
N GLU A 40 0.91 7.19 21.80
CA GLU A 40 1.70 7.51 23.00
C GLU A 40 3.19 7.32 22.76
N VAL A 41 3.57 6.28 22.02
CA VAL A 41 4.98 6.06 21.64
C VAL A 41 5.49 7.18 20.75
N ARG A 42 4.67 7.64 19.78
CA ARG A 42 5.01 8.80 18.94
C ARG A 42 5.16 10.07 19.77
N ALA A 43 4.23 10.32 20.69
CA ALA A 43 4.31 11.47 21.60
C ALA A 43 5.55 11.42 22.48
N ALA A 44 5.91 10.25 23.01
CA ALA A 44 7.13 10.05 23.79
C ALA A 44 8.40 10.26 22.95
N ALA A 45 8.42 9.75 21.71
CA ALA A 45 9.52 9.97 20.78
C ALA A 45 9.72 11.46 20.50
N VAL A 46 8.64 12.20 20.24
CA VAL A 46 8.68 13.66 20.05
C VAL A 46 9.15 14.39 21.31
N ALA A 47 8.64 14.00 22.48
CA ALA A 47 9.03 14.60 23.76
C ALA A 47 10.52 14.39 24.08
N GLU A 48 11.09 13.26 23.64
CA GLU A 48 12.50 12.92 23.81
C GLU A 48 13.39 13.40 22.66
N GLY A 49 12.81 14.04 21.63
CA GLY A 49 13.55 14.47 20.44
C GLY A 49 14.09 13.30 19.61
N LEU A 50 13.48 12.13 19.70
CA LEU A 50 13.86 10.91 19.02
C LEU A 50 13.01 10.68 17.77
N GLU A 51 13.65 10.36 16.65
CA GLU A 51 12.96 9.94 15.43
C GLU A 51 13.01 8.41 15.30
N LEU A 52 11.84 7.79 15.08
CA LEU A 52 11.77 6.36 14.80
C LEU A 52 12.24 6.09 13.37
N VAL A 53 13.26 5.25 13.21
CA VAL A 53 13.85 4.93 11.91
C VAL A 53 12.91 4.00 11.11
N PRO A 54 12.31 4.47 10.00
CA PRO A 54 11.44 3.63 9.19
C PRO A 54 12.24 2.56 8.44
N SER A 55 11.59 1.49 8.01
CA SER A 55 12.17 0.46 7.16
C SER A 55 11.14 -0.13 6.21
N SER A 56 11.46 -0.12 4.92
CA SER A 56 10.61 -0.68 3.86
C SER A 56 10.83 -2.17 3.58
N SER A 57 11.88 -2.75 4.19
CA SER A 57 12.26 -4.16 4.00
C SER A 57 11.57 -5.11 4.97
N ASN A 58 11.16 -4.62 6.14
CA ASN A 58 10.56 -5.44 7.20
C ASN A 58 9.04 -5.24 7.31
N LYS A 59 8.33 -6.31 7.72
CA LYS A 59 6.87 -6.24 7.97
C LYS A 59 6.48 -5.30 9.12
N THR A 60 7.43 -5.03 10.02
CA THR A 60 7.27 -4.15 11.18
C THR A 60 7.30 -2.68 10.81
N GLY A 61 7.86 -2.32 9.64
CA GLY A 61 7.96 -0.93 9.20
C GLY A 61 9.10 -0.13 9.85
N PHE A 62 9.88 -0.73 10.76
CA PHE A 62 10.95 -0.05 11.50
C PHE A 62 12.28 -0.80 11.42
N ARG A 63 13.38 -0.05 11.39
CA ARG A 63 14.74 -0.61 11.30
C ARG A 63 15.10 -1.32 12.59
N GLY A 64 15.73 -2.50 12.44
CA GLY A 64 16.17 -3.29 13.59
C GLY A 64 15.05 -3.87 14.45
N VAL A 65 13.77 -3.76 14.03
CA VAL A 65 12.62 -4.33 14.75
C VAL A 65 12.16 -5.62 14.10
N PHE A 66 12.04 -6.66 14.92
CA PHE A 66 11.67 -8.02 14.54
C PHE A 66 10.43 -8.48 15.30
N ASN A 67 9.67 -9.41 14.70
CA ASN A 67 8.51 -10.03 15.34
C ASN A 67 8.80 -11.51 15.62
N THR A 68 8.61 -11.94 16.87
CA THR A 68 8.68 -13.33 17.30
C THR A 68 7.36 -13.72 17.97
N ARG A 69 6.60 -14.60 17.31
CA ARG A 69 5.34 -15.18 17.85
C ARG A 69 4.35 -14.14 18.39
N GLY A 70 4.21 -13.01 17.68
CA GLY A 70 3.29 -11.94 18.08
C GLY A 70 3.84 -10.92 19.08
N LYS A 71 5.10 -11.06 19.52
CA LYS A 71 5.83 -10.03 20.28
C LYS A 71 6.89 -9.37 19.40
N TYR A 72 7.20 -8.12 19.67
CA TYR A 72 8.18 -7.35 18.92
C TYR A 72 9.43 -7.14 19.76
N PHE A 73 10.60 -7.10 19.15
CA PHE A 73 11.85 -6.76 19.83
C PHE A 73 12.77 -6.06 18.86
N SER A 74 13.65 -5.21 19.36
CA SER A 74 14.69 -4.60 18.54
C SER A 74 16.04 -5.26 18.75
N SER A 75 16.88 -5.24 17.73
CA SER A 75 18.29 -5.61 17.86
C SER A 75 19.16 -4.78 16.93
N ILE A 76 20.36 -4.48 17.40
CA ILE A 76 21.38 -3.74 16.64
C ILE A 76 22.69 -4.52 16.66
N SER A 77 23.41 -4.49 15.54
CA SER A 77 24.77 -5.01 15.47
C SER A 77 25.75 -3.84 15.58
N GLU A 78 26.60 -3.87 16.60
CA GLU A 78 27.67 -2.91 16.79
C GLU A 78 28.98 -3.68 16.99
N ASN A 79 29.99 -3.36 16.18
CA ASN A 79 31.32 -3.98 16.25
C ASN A 79 31.27 -5.53 16.18
N GLY A 80 30.37 -6.07 15.35
CA GLY A 80 30.17 -7.51 15.19
C GLY A 80 29.43 -8.20 16.34
N LYS A 81 29.01 -7.47 17.37
CA LYS A 81 28.20 -7.98 18.48
C LYS A 81 26.75 -7.54 18.32
N VAL A 82 25.84 -8.49 18.38
CA VAL A 82 24.40 -8.21 18.35
C VAL A 82 23.91 -7.96 19.77
N ARG A 83 23.24 -6.83 19.98
CA ARG A 83 22.53 -6.50 21.21
C ARG A 83 21.04 -6.62 20.98
N HIS A 84 20.36 -7.35 21.85
CA HIS A 84 18.91 -7.54 21.83
C HIS A 84 18.26 -6.69 22.92
N PHE A 85 17.18 -6.01 22.57
CA PHE A 85 16.37 -5.22 23.49
C PHE A 85 15.16 -6.02 23.99
N PRO A 86 14.51 -5.59 25.09
CA PRO A 86 13.34 -6.26 25.63
C PRO A 86 12.22 -6.48 24.60
N CYS A 87 11.43 -7.53 24.81
CA CYS A 87 10.24 -7.79 24.02
C CYS A 87 9.14 -6.79 24.38
N CYS A 88 8.63 -6.09 23.39
CA CYS A 88 7.54 -5.14 23.43
C CYS A 88 6.27 -5.74 22.80
N ALA A 89 5.12 -5.14 23.12
CA ALA A 89 3.84 -5.54 22.57
C ALA A 89 3.58 -4.91 21.20
N THR A 90 4.13 -3.71 20.97
CA THR A 90 4.01 -3.00 19.69
C THR A 90 5.37 -2.86 19.00
N PRO A 91 5.40 -2.76 17.66
CA PRO A 91 6.63 -2.51 16.92
C PRO A 91 7.20 -1.11 17.20
N GLU A 92 6.34 -0.11 17.47
CA GLU A 92 6.73 1.25 17.78
C GLU A 92 7.51 1.32 19.11
N GLU A 93 7.06 0.62 20.15
CA GLU A 93 7.77 0.54 21.43
C GLU A 93 9.18 -0.04 21.26
N ALA A 94 9.30 -1.11 20.46
CA ALA A 94 10.60 -1.72 20.17
C ALA A 94 11.52 -0.75 19.38
N ALA A 95 10.95 0.03 18.47
CA ALA A 95 11.67 1.07 17.73
C ALA A 95 12.12 2.21 18.66
N LEU A 96 11.28 2.64 19.62
CA LEU A 96 11.63 3.67 20.59
C LEU A 96 12.77 3.22 21.53
N CYS A 97 12.74 1.96 22.00
CA CYS A 97 13.85 1.39 22.77
C CYS A 97 15.18 1.44 22.01
N LEU A 98 15.15 1.15 20.71
CA LEU A 98 16.32 1.25 19.85
C LEU A 98 16.77 2.70 19.66
N ALA A 99 15.83 3.63 19.42
CA ALA A 99 16.12 5.06 19.24
C ALA A 99 16.75 5.68 20.50
N ARG A 100 16.25 5.33 21.69
CA ARG A 100 16.84 5.74 22.99
C ARG A 100 18.27 5.25 23.16
N TYR A 101 18.56 4.04 22.69
CA TYR A 101 19.90 3.46 22.79
C TYR A 101 20.89 4.10 21.80
N ILE A 102 20.46 4.30 20.55
CA ILE A 102 21.26 4.89 19.48
C ILE A 102 21.50 6.39 19.72
N GLY A 103 20.55 7.07 20.36
CA GLY A 103 20.56 8.51 20.58
C GLY A 103 19.92 9.31 19.43
N PRO A 104 19.52 10.57 19.67
CA PRO A 104 18.74 11.37 18.72
C PRO A 104 19.49 11.66 17.42
N GLU A 105 20.78 12.00 17.48
CA GLU A 105 21.56 12.36 16.29
C GLU A 105 21.70 11.20 15.32
N ARG A 106 22.06 10.02 15.83
CA ARG A 106 22.23 8.83 14.99
C ARG A 106 20.89 8.24 14.57
N ALA A 107 19.85 8.33 15.40
CA ALA A 107 18.50 7.94 14.99
C ALA A 107 17.98 8.83 13.85
N ALA A 108 18.16 10.14 13.94
CA ALA A 108 17.80 11.07 12.88
C ALA A 108 18.61 10.82 11.59
N ALA A 109 19.93 10.61 11.70
CA ALA A 109 20.77 10.27 10.55
C ALA A 109 20.31 8.96 9.88
N GLU A 110 20.05 7.91 10.67
CA GLU A 110 19.56 6.64 10.14
C GLU A 110 18.13 6.76 9.57
N ALA A 111 17.30 7.65 10.10
CA ALA A 111 15.95 7.92 9.57
C ALA A 111 16.01 8.66 8.23
N VAL A 112 16.90 9.64 8.09
CA VAL A 112 17.17 10.31 6.80
C VAL A 112 17.69 9.30 5.79
N GLU A 113 18.70 8.50 6.15
CA GLU A 113 19.22 7.43 5.30
C GLU A 113 18.13 6.43 4.91
N ALA A 114 17.27 6.03 5.85
CA ALA A 114 16.18 5.12 5.55
C ALA A 114 15.14 5.72 4.59
N ARG A 115 14.88 7.03 4.70
CA ARG A 115 13.99 7.76 3.76
C ARG A 115 14.63 7.94 2.38
N VAL A 116 15.95 8.13 2.31
CA VAL A 116 16.70 8.20 1.05
C VAL A 116 16.78 6.81 0.39
N ALA A 117 17.06 5.76 1.17
CA ALA A 117 17.19 4.39 0.69
C ALA A 117 15.85 3.72 0.36
N ALA A 118 14.74 4.19 0.94
CA ALA A 118 13.39 3.84 0.54
C ALA A 118 12.82 4.98 -0.33
N PRO A 119 13.18 5.07 -1.63
CA PRO A 119 12.56 6.04 -2.51
C PRO A 119 11.05 5.89 -2.39
N GLN A 120 10.37 7.02 -2.19
CA GLN A 120 8.91 7.01 -2.20
C GLN A 120 8.45 6.35 -3.50
N PRO A 121 7.43 5.49 -3.46
CA PRO A 121 6.93 4.85 -4.66
C PRO A 121 6.54 5.93 -5.65
N LEU A 122 7.33 6.10 -6.72
CA LEU A 122 7.06 7.11 -7.72
C LEU A 122 5.68 6.85 -8.30
N SER A 123 4.86 7.90 -8.33
CA SER A 123 3.59 7.85 -9.07
C SER A 123 3.87 7.47 -10.52
N ALA A 124 2.91 6.83 -11.17
CA ALA A 124 3.03 6.48 -12.60
C ALA A 124 3.40 7.69 -13.47
N ASP A 125 2.88 8.87 -13.15
CA ASP A 125 3.20 10.13 -13.84
C ASP A 125 4.64 10.60 -13.58
N GLU A 126 5.11 10.49 -12.35
CA GLU A 126 6.48 10.87 -11.97
C GLU A 126 7.51 9.93 -12.57
N ALA A 127 7.21 8.62 -12.63
CA ALA A 127 8.05 7.64 -13.31
C ALA A 127 8.15 7.92 -14.82
N ARG A 128 7.05 8.31 -15.48
CA ARG A 128 7.05 8.73 -16.89
C ARG A 128 7.82 10.04 -17.11
N ALA A 129 7.63 11.03 -16.23
CA ALA A 129 8.35 12.29 -16.30
C ALA A 129 9.86 12.09 -16.10
N THR A 130 10.25 11.21 -15.19
CA THR A 130 11.66 10.85 -14.95
C THR A 130 12.24 10.11 -16.16
N ALA A 131 11.50 9.19 -16.75
CA ALA A 131 11.91 8.52 -17.99
C ALA A 131 12.16 9.54 -19.10
N ALA A 132 11.22 10.48 -19.31
CA ALA A 132 11.37 11.54 -20.30
C ALA A 132 12.56 12.48 -20.00
N ALA A 133 12.78 12.84 -18.73
CA ALA A 133 13.90 13.66 -18.31
C ALA A 133 15.26 12.98 -18.52
N GLU A 134 15.31 11.65 -18.39
CA GLU A 134 16.49 10.83 -18.63
C GLU A 134 16.65 10.42 -20.11
N GLY A 135 15.73 10.83 -20.99
CA GLY A 135 15.73 10.42 -22.39
C GLY A 135 15.46 8.91 -22.59
N LEU A 136 14.83 8.27 -21.60
CA LEU A 136 14.48 6.86 -21.61
C LEU A 136 13.02 6.67 -21.99
N GLU A 137 12.77 5.72 -22.90
CA GLU A 137 11.40 5.35 -23.26
C GLU A 137 11.00 4.04 -22.57
N LEU A 138 9.82 4.05 -21.92
CA LEU A 138 9.27 2.84 -21.32
C LEU A 138 8.80 1.89 -22.42
N VAL A 139 9.30 0.65 -22.42
CA VAL A 139 8.97 -0.35 -23.45
C VAL A 139 7.61 -1.00 -23.15
N PRO A 140 6.54 -0.69 -23.92
CA PRO A 140 5.25 -1.33 -23.72
C PRO A 140 5.29 -2.79 -24.19
N SER A 141 4.43 -3.63 -23.59
CA SER A 141 4.24 -5.02 -23.98
C SER A 141 2.77 -5.40 -23.87
N SER A 142 2.19 -5.86 -24.98
CA SER A 142 0.81 -6.34 -25.05
C SER A 142 0.60 -7.72 -24.44
N GLY A 143 1.68 -8.47 -24.17
CA GLY A 143 1.62 -9.85 -23.67
C GLY A 143 1.57 -9.98 -22.14
N ASN A 144 1.78 -8.89 -21.40
CA ASN A 144 1.90 -8.92 -19.94
C ASN A 144 0.77 -8.14 -19.26
N VAL A 145 0.28 -8.64 -18.13
CA VAL A 145 -0.74 -7.96 -17.28
C VAL A 145 -0.26 -6.59 -16.79
N THR A 146 1.05 -6.39 -16.74
CA THR A 146 1.71 -5.14 -16.34
C THR A 146 1.79 -4.13 -17.49
N GLY A 147 1.62 -4.54 -18.74
CA GLY A 147 1.72 -3.66 -19.91
C GLY A 147 3.15 -3.27 -20.31
N PHE A 148 4.18 -3.78 -19.62
CA PHE A 148 5.59 -3.41 -19.85
C PHE A 148 6.50 -4.63 -19.98
N LYS A 149 7.54 -4.51 -20.82
CA LYS A 149 8.53 -5.58 -21.05
C LYS A 149 9.46 -5.73 -19.85
N GLY A 150 9.78 -6.98 -19.49
CA GLY A 150 10.66 -7.29 -18.35
C GLY A 150 10.03 -7.07 -16.96
N VAL A 151 8.78 -6.59 -16.89
CA VAL A 151 8.07 -6.34 -15.63
C VAL A 151 7.06 -7.45 -15.37
N TYR A 152 7.11 -8.06 -14.19
CA TYR A 152 6.16 -9.09 -13.75
C TYR A 152 5.43 -8.68 -12.47
N LYS A 153 4.16 -9.09 -12.36
CA LYS A 153 3.33 -8.78 -11.20
C LYS A 153 3.57 -9.80 -10.08
N GLY A 154 4.13 -9.34 -8.96
CA GLY A 154 4.22 -10.11 -7.72
C GLY A 154 2.98 -9.94 -6.84
N LYS A 155 2.96 -10.59 -5.67
CA LYS A 155 1.81 -10.56 -4.73
C LYS A 155 1.45 -9.15 -4.24
N ARG A 156 2.43 -8.25 -4.09
CA ARG A 156 2.25 -6.87 -3.57
C ARG A 156 3.06 -5.80 -4.31
N LYS A 157 4.06 -6.21 -5.09
CA LYS A 157 5.04 -5.34 -5.75
C LYS A 157 5.29 -5.85 -7.17
N TYR A 158 5.78 -4.99 -8.05
CA TYR A 158 6.16 -5.32 -9.41
C TYR A 158 7.65 -5.62 -9.46
N GLY A 159 8.04 -6.77 -9.98
CA GLY A 159 9.44 -7.14 -10.10
C GLY A 159 9.97 -6.89 -11.51
N VAL A 160 11.27 -6.63 -11.62
CA VAL A 160 11.98 -6.53 -12.89
C VAL A 160 12.87 -7.75 -13.05
N MET A 161 12.69 -8.46 -14.16
CA MET A 161 13.45 -9.65 -14.52
C MET A 161 13.92 -9.55 -15.96
N ILE A 162 15.21 -9.77 -16.16
CA ILE A 162 15.85 -9.69 -17.47
C ILE A 162 16.47 -11.04 -17.77
N ARG A 163 16.33 -11.49 -19.01
CA ARG A 163 16.95 -12.71 -19.49
C ARG A 163 18.04 -12.35 -20.48
N GLU A 164 19.30 -12.46 -20.08
CA GLU A 164 20.48 -12.22 -20.92
C GLU A 164 21.30 -13.50 -21.00
N ASN A 165 21.68 -13.90 -22.21
CA ASN A 165 22.49 -15.10 -22.47
C ASN A 165 21.94 -16.37 -21.80
N GLY A 166 20.61 -16.50 -21.75
CA GLY A 166 19.92 -17.63 -21.11
C GLY A 166 19.87 -17.60 -19.58
N LYS A 167 20.49 -16.61 -18.93
CA LYS A 167 20.47 -16.41 -17.47
C LYS A 167 19.46 -15.33 -17.08
N GLU A 168 18.80 -15.55 -15.95
CA GLU A 168 17.83 -14.61 -15.38
C GLU A 168 18.49 -13.71 -14.33
N HIS A 169 18.32 -12.40 -14.50
CA HIS A 169 18.82 -11.35 -13.62
C HIS A 169 17.63 -10.60 -13.02
N HIS A 170 17.55 -10.58 -11.69
CA HIS A 170 16.54 -9.81 -10.94
C HIS A 170 17.10 -8.46 -10.54
N LEU A 171 16.54 -7.37 -11.08
CA LEU A 171 17.02 -6.01 -10.80
C LEU A 171 16.40 -5.39 -9.55
N GLY A 172 15.18 -5.80 -9.17
CA GLY A 172 14.52 -5.24 -8.00
C GLY A 172 13.02 -5.47 -7.96
N ARG A 173 12.38 -4.93 -6.90
CA ARG A 173 10.93 -4.92 -6.71
C ARG A 173 10.45 -3.51 -6.38
N PHE A 174 9.53 -3.02 -7.18
CA PHE A 174 9.01 -1.66 -7.17
C PHE A 174 7.52 -1.63 -6.82
N ALA A 175 7.02 -0.45 -6.47
CA ALA A 175 5.63 -0.30 -6.07
C ALA A 175 4.69 -0.13 -7.27
N THR A 176 5.16 0.52 -8.33
CA THR A 176 4.41 0.75 -9.57
C THR A 176 5.04 0.00 -10.75
N PRO A 177 4.24 -0.40 -11.75
CA PRO A 177 4.77 -1.04 -12.95
C PRO A 177 5.59 -0.07 -13.80
N GLU A 178 5.28 1.22 -13.79
CA GLU A 178 6.03 2.27 -14.50
C GLU A 178 7.43 2.50 -13.90
N GLU A 179 7.55 2.51 -12.57
CA GLU A 179 8.85 2.59 -11.89
C GLU A 179 9.71 1.35 -12.21
N ALA A 180 9.08 0.17 -12.26
CA ALA A 180 9.75 -1.06 -12.70
C ALA A 180 10.21 -0.98 -14.17
N ALA A 181 9.38 -0.40 -15.05
CA ALA A 181 9.72 -0.21 -16.46
C ALA A 181 10.86 0.80 -16.66
N LEU A 182 10.94 1.85 -15.82
CA LEU A 182 12.06 2.81 -15.82
C LEU A 182 13.36 2.10 -15.43
N CYS A 183 13.34 1.27 -14.39
CA CYS A 183 14.51 0.47 -13.99
C CYS A 183 14.96 -0.47 -15.12
N TYR A 184 14.01 -1.10 -15.83
CA TYR A 184 14.31 -1.90 -17.01
C TYR A 184 14.96 -1.06 -18.12
N ALA A 185 14.40 0.11 -18.44
CA ALA A 185 14.94 1.01 -19.47
C ALA A 185 16.37 1.50 -19.15
N ARG A 186 16.65 1.82 -17.87
CA ARG A 186 18.00 2.18 -17.41
C ARG A 186 19.02 1.05 -17.60
N TYR A 187 18.61 -0.19 -17.38
CA TYR A 187 19.52 -1.34 -17.51
C TYR A 187 19.86 -1.64 -18.97
N ILE A 188 18.87 -1.58 -19.87
CA ILE A 188 19.05 -1.95 -21.29
C ILE A 188 19.68 -0.82 -22.11
N GLY A 189 19.66 0.41 -21.58
CA GLY A 189 20.18 1.61 -22.22
C GLY A 189 19.16 2.30 -23.15
N PRO A 190 19.33 3.61 -23.40
CA PRO A 190 18.36 4.43 -24.15
C PRO A 190 18.15 3.95 -25.58
N GLU A 191 19.20 3.56 -26.30
CA GLU A 191 19.12 3.11 -27.69
C GLU A 191 18.27 1.83 -27.84
N ARG A 192 18.52 0.86 -26.96
CA ARG A 192 17.82 -0.43 -26.97
C ARG A 192 16.39 -0.30 -26.47
N ALA A 193 16.17 0.57 -25.48
CA ALA A 193 14.83 0.90 -25.00
C ALA A 193 13.98 1.55 -26.10
N ALA A 194 14.52 2.55 -26.80
CA ALA A 194 13.84 3.22 -27.91
C ALA A 194 13.54 2.26 -29.07
N ALA A 195 14.51 1.42 -29.46
CA ALA A 195 14.33 0.41 -30.50
C ALA A 195 13.19 -0.57 -30.16
N TRP A 196 13.19 -1.11 -28.94
CA TRP A 196 12.13 -2.03 -28.51
C TRP A 196 10.78 -1.36 -28.28
N ALA A 197 10.76 -0.10 -27.85
CA ALA A 197 9.51 0.65 -27.73
C ALA A 197 8.92 0.95 -29.12
N ALA A 198 9.76 1.28 -30.10
CA ALA A 198 9.36 1.43 -31.50
C ALA A 198 8.84 0.10 -32.07
N GLU A 199 9.54 -1.02 -31.87
CA GLU A 199 9.07 -2.35 -32.28
C GLU A 199 7.71 -2.70 -31.64
N ALA A 200 7.55 -2.42 -30.34
CA ALA A 200 6.29 -2.67 -29.65
C ALA A 200 5.13 -1.81 -30.19
N ARG A 201 5.41 -0.57 -30.60
CA ARG A 201 4.43 0.31 -31.28
C ARG A 201 4.09 -0.17 -32.68
N VAL A 202 5.04 -0.77 -33.40
CA VAL A 202 4.80 -1.37 -34.72
C VAL A 202 3.98 -2.67 -34.57
N ALA A 203 4.27 -3.48 -33.55
CA ALA A 203 3.57 -4.73 -33.27
C ALA A 203 2.16 -4.53 -32.69
N ALA A 204 1.92 -3.43 -32.00
CA ALA A 204 0.59 -2.99 -31.55
C ALA A 204 0.17 -1.77 -32.37
N PRO A 205 -0.35 -1.94 -33.60
CA PRO A 205 -0.78 -0.82 -34.42
C PRO A 205 -1.73 0.05 -33.60
N GLN A 206 -1.47 1.36 -33.58
CA GLN A 206 -2.38 2.29 -32.94
C GLN A 206 -3.78 2.09 -33.55
N PRO A 207 -4.85 2.11 -32.74
CA PRO A 207 -6.19 2.09 -33.31
C PRO A 207 -6.32 3.34 -34.18
N LEU A 208 -6.27 3.15 -35.50
CA LEU A 208 -6.52 4.20 -36.48
C LEU A 208 -7.83 4.89 -36.09
N THR A 209 -7.81 6.21 -36.04
CA THR A 209 -9.05 6.94 -35.86
C THR A 209 -10.01 6.57 -37.00
N ALA A 210 -11.32 6.64 -36.76
CA ALA A 210 -12.30 6.22 -37.75
C ALA A 210 -12.18 6.99 -39.09
N ASP A 211 -11.58 8.19 -39.06
CA ASP A 211 -11.32 9.02 -40.23
C ASP A 211 -10.05 8.58 -40.98
N GLU A 212 -8.98 8.21 -40.28
CA GLU A 212 -7.76 7.65 -40.89
C GLU A 212 -8.01 6.27 -41.50
N ALA A 213 -8.83 5.42 -40.85
CA ALA A 213 -9.23 4.14 -41.41
C ALA A 213 -10.05 4.31 -42.71
N ARG A 214 -10.90 5.35 -42.77
CA ARG A 214 -11.66 5.71 -43.99
C ARG A 214 -10.75 6.24 -45.08
N ALA A 215 -9.78 7.08 -44.75
CA ALA A 215 -8.80 7.61 -45.69
C ALA A 215 -7.91 6.49 -46.29
N ALA A 216 -7.44 5.56 -45.46
CA ALA A 216 -6.65 4.41 -45.91
C ALA A 216 -7.46 3.49 -46.84
N ALA A 217 -8.70 3.17 -46.48
CA ALA A 217 -9.58 2.37 -47.33
C ALA A 217 -9.88 3.05 -48.68
N ALA A 218 -10.09 4.37 -48.69
CA ALA A 218 -10.27 5.12 -49.92
C ALA A 218 -9.02 5.14 -50.81
N ALA A 219 -7.82 5.24 -50.21
CA ALA A 219 -6.54 5.19 -50.93
C ALA A 219 -6.26 3.80 -51.53
N GLU A 220 -6.72 2.74 -50.87
CA GLU A 220 -6.59 1.36 -51.34
C GLU A 220 -7.77 0.90 -52.23
N GLY A 221 -8.75 1.78 -52.51
CA GLY A 221 -9.92 1.47 -53.33
C GLY A 221 -10.91 0.50 -52.67
N LEU A 222 -10.87 0.36 -51.35
CA LEU A 222 -11.70 -0.54 -50.56
C LEU A 222 -12.92 0.20 -49.98
N GLU A 223 -14.11 -0.35 -50.19
CA GLU A 223 -15.35 0.18 -49.60
C GLU A 223 -15.57 -0.40 -48.19
N LEU A 224 -15.53 0.47 -47.17
CA LEU A 224 -15.80 0.06 -45.80
C LEU A 224 -17.30 -0.15 -45.57
N VAL A 225 -17.73 -1.40 -45.56
CA VAL A 225 -19.12 -1.77 -45.26
C VAL A 225 -19.34 -1.76 -43.73
N PRO A 226 -20.22 -0.89 -43.19
CA PRO A 226 -20.53 -0.88 -41.77
C PRO A 226 -21.26 -2.18 -41.39
N SER A 227 -20.66 -2.98 -40.49
CA SER A 227 -21.33 -4.21 -40.02
C SER A 227 -22.62 -3.86 -39.27
N ARG A 228 -23.73 -4.54 -39.59
CA ARG A 228 -25.04 -4.35 -38.94
C ARG A 228 -25.08 -4.74 -37.46
N ARG A 229 -23.98 -5.27 -36.89
CA ARG A 229 -23.95 -5.83 -35.52
C ARG A 229 -23.70 -4.82 -34.40
N SER A 230 -23.48 -3.54 -34.72
CA SER A 230 -23.36 -2.45 -33.74
C SER A 230 -24.47 -1.41 -33.89
N ARG A 231 -25.74 -1.82 -33.92
CA ARG A 231 -26.82 -0.94 -33.42
C ARG A 231 -26.74 -0.90 -31.89
N SER A 232 -25.66 -0.33 -31.35
CA SER A 232 -25.67 0.10 -29.96
C SER A 232 -26.76 1.16 -29.82
N ARG A 233 -27.55 1.00 -28.77
CA ARG A 233 -28.71 1.79 -28.36
C ARG A 233 -28.65 3.25 -28.85
N ARG A 234 -29.36 3.56 -29.95
CA ARG A 234 -29.85 4.92 -30.15
C ARG A 234 -30.76 5.22 -28.95
N THR A 235 -30.32 6.11 -28.08
CA THR A 235 -31.16 6.77 -27.10
C THR A 235 -32.40 7.28 -27.83
N ARG A 236 -33.57 6.74 -27.48
CA ARG A 236 -34.85 7.27 -27.97
C ARG A 236 -34.91 8.75 -27.59
N PRO A 237 -35.16 9.68 -28.52
CA PRO A 237 -35.53 11.03 -28.11
C PRO A 237 -36.80 10.90 -27.26
N GLY A 238 -36.74 11.42 -26.03
CA GLY A 238 -37.82 11.34 -25.06
C GLY A 238 -39.12 11.85 -25.67
N ARG A 239 -40.19 11.05 -25.57
CA ARG A 239 -41.54 11.55 -25.84
C ARG A 239 -41.80 12.73 -24.89
N PRO A 240 -42.31 13.88 -25.36
CA PRO A 240 -42.70 14.95 -24.45
C PRO A 240 -43.83 14.46 -23.55
N ARG A 241 -43.64 14.62 -22.24
CA ARG A 241 -44.67 14.35 -21.24
C ARG A 241 -45.82 15.35 -21.46
N ARG A 242 -47.01 14.85 -21.78
CA ARG A 242 -48.24 15.66 -21.76
C ARG A 242 -48.51 16.11 -20.33
N PRO A 243 -48.81 17.40 -20.09
CA PRO A 243 -49.35 17.82 -18.80
C PRO A 243 -50.84 17.48 -18.77
N ARG A 244 -51.24 16.67 -17.79
CA ARG A 244 -52.62 16.57 -17.29
C ARG A 244 -52.45 16.66 -15.78
N GLY A 245 -52.85 17.71 -15.10
CA GLY A 245 -54.12 18.39 -15.19
C GLY A 245 -54.59 18.44 -13.74
N SER A 246 -54.52 19.62 -13.15
CA SER A 246 -54.93 19.93 -11.78
C SER A 246 -56.43 19.70 -11.61
N SER A 247 -56.82 18.87 -10.65
CA SER A 247 -58.20 18.87 -10.12
C SER A 247 -58.22 18.31 -8.69
N SER A 248 -57.90 19.23 -7.78
CA SER A 248 -58.51 19.44 -6.45
C SER A 248 -59.11 18.26 -5.69
N CYS A 249 -58.57 18.10 -4.49
CA CYS A 249 -59.27 17.72 -3.25
C CYS A 249 -60.77 18.05 -3.22
N ARG A 250 -61.58 17.11 -2.73
CA ARG A 250 -62.52 17.35 -1.61
C ARG A 250 -62.91 16.05 -0.91
N ARG A 251 -62.49 15.95 0.36
CA ARG A 251 -63.02 15.06 1.40
C ARG A 251 -64.36 15.61 1.95
N ARG A 252 -65.11 14.70 2.60
CA ARG A 252 -66.21 14.84 3.60
C ARG A 252 -67.60 14.52 3.03
N ALA A 253 -68.54 13.99 3.79
CA ALA A 253 -68.57 13.22 5.05
C ALA A 253 -70.03 12.75 5.21
N MET A 254 -70.19 11.61 5.90
CA MET A 254 -71.40 11.12 6.56
C MET A 254 -72.51 12.16 6.83
N ARG A 255 -73.75 11.83 6.46
CA ARG A 255 -74.92 12.17 7.30
C ARG A 255 -76.07 11.20 7.07
N ARG A 256 -76.47 10.57 8.19
CA ARG A 256 -77.73 9.86 8.42
C ARG A 256 -78.90 10.82 8.20
N VAL A 257 -80.02 10.29 7.70
CA VAL A 257 -81.35 10.88 7.92
C VAL A 257 -82.29 9.75 8.36
N SER A 258 -82.91 9.98 9.51
CA SER A 258 -83.96 9.19 10.15
C SER A 258 -85.30 9.38 9.44
N GLY A 259 -86.25 8.47 9.70
CA GLY A 259 -87.51 8.32 8.98
C GLY A 259 -88.55 9.43 9.12
N ALA A 260 -89.57 9.28 8.30
CA ALA A 260 -90.99 9.27 8.64
C ALA A 260 -91.67 8.26 7.71
#